data_AF-A0A940EYD8-F1
#
_entry.id   AF-A0A940EYD8-F1
#
_cell.length_a   1.000
_cell.length_b   1.000
_cell.length_c   1.000
_cell.angle_alpha   90.00
_cell.angle_beta   90.00
_cell.angle_gamma   90.00
#
_symmetry.space_group_name_H-M   'P 1'
#
loop_
_entity.id
_entity.type
_entity.pdbx_description
1 polymer ?
#
loop_
_entity_poly.entity_id
_entity_poly.type
_entity_poly.pdbx_seq_one_letter_code
_entity_poly.pdbx_strand_id
1 'polypeptide(L)'
;MAQTYAQIQDQIASLQKKAEALREKEVQGVIGRIQVAIAHYGLTPEQLFPASSSSASAGKPGTKRKARTAYSDGQGNAWSGFGKRPAWLREALASGRRLEDLQVNSEAAAATPKKVKQKRRPSRVTYTDGAGHSWTGRGPQPRWLKEALAGGKTLDELRS
;
A
#
# COMPACT_ATOMS: atom_id res chain seq x y z
N MET A 1 -50.59 12.48 32.78
CA MET A 1 -49.73 11.28 32.72
C MET A 1 -48.31 11.73 32.43
N ALA A 2 -47.33 11.28 33.20
CA ALA A 2 -45.92 11.58 32.95
C ALA A 2 -45.38 10.67 31.82
N GLN A 3 -44.47 11.19 30.99
CA GLN A 3 -43.80 10.39 29.97
C GLN A 3 -42.96 9.30 30.62
N THR A 4 -42.99 8.10 30.04
CA THR A 4 -42.17 6.98 30.53
C THR A 4 -40.73 7.13 30.05
N TYR A 5 -39.79 6.54 30.78
CA TYR A 5 -38.38 6.55 30.40
C TYR A 5 -38.15 6.01 28.97
N ALA A 6 -38.83 4.93 28.59
CA ALA A 6 -38.74 4.36 27.25
C ALA A 6 -39.20 5.36 26.16
N GLN A 7 -40.31 6.06 26.38
CA GLN A 7 -40.80 7.09 25.45
C GLN A 7 -39.80 8.25 25.29
N ILE A 8 -39.13 8.65 26.38
CA ILE A 8 -38.10 9.69 26.32
C ILE A 8 -36.90 9.20 25.49
N GLN A 9 -36.48 7.95 25.64
CA GLN A 9 -35.37 7.37 24.86
C GLN A 9 -35.68 7.31 23.36
N ASP A 10 -36.89 6.87 22.97
CA ASP A 10 -37.31 6.84 21.56
C ASP A 10 -37.33 8.25 20.93
N GLN A 11 -37.75 9.24 21.72
CA GLN A 11 -37.75 10.62 21.27
C GLN A 11 -36.32 11.16 21.09
N ILE A 12 -35.39 10.82 22.00
CA ILE A 12 -33.97 11.18 21.87
C ILE A 12 -33.38 10.57 20.60
N ALA A 13 -33.59 9.27 20.36
CA ALA A 13 -33.09 8.59 19.17
C ALA A 13 -33.63 9.24 17.88
N SER A 14 -34.92 9.57 17.87
CA SER A 14 -35.56 10.26 16.74
C SER A 14 -34.99 11.67 16.50
N LEU A 15 -34.72 12.41 17.57
CA LEU A 15 -34.12 13.74 17.50
C LEU A 15 -32.66 13.69 17.03
N GLN A 16 -31.88 12.72 17.50
CA GLN A 16 -30.51 12.50 17.05
C GLN A 16 -30.44 12.19 15.55
N LYS A 17 -31.31 11.30 15.07
CA LYS A 17 -31.39 10.97 13.64
C LYS A 17 -31.73 12.20 12.78
N LYS A 18 -32.64 13.06 13.25
CA LYS A 18 -32.98 14.32 12.58
C LYS A 18 -31.79 15.29 12.57
N ALA A 19 -31.06 15.39 13.69
CA ALA A 19 -29.89 16.24 13.81
C ALA A 19 -28.77 15.81 12.86
N GLU A 20 -28.50 14.52 12.74
CA GLU A 20 -27.51 13.99 11.80
C GLU A 20 -27.90 14.28 10.34
N ALA A 21 -29.16 14.04 9.97
CA ALA A 21 -29.64 14.33 8.62
C ALA A 21 -29.56 15.82 8.25
N LEU A 22 -29.73 16.73 9.23
CA LEU A 22 -29.51 18.16 9.03
C LEU A 22 -28.02 18.48 8.87
N ARG A 23 -27.17 17.94 9.75
CA ARG A 23 -25.72 18.12 9.68
C ARG A 23 -25.16 17.68 8.34
N GLU A 24 -25.59 16.55 7.79
CA GLU A 24 -25.13 16.08 6.49
C GLU A 24 -25.45 17.09 5.37
N LYS A 25 -26.66 17.65 5.36
CA LYS A 25 -27.06 18.67 4.37
C LYS A 25 -26.22 19.94 4.50
N GLU A 26 -25.99 20.39 5.73
CA GLU A 26 -25.14 21.55 6.00
C GLU A 26 -23.70 21.31 5.55
N VAL A 27 -23.14 20.14 5.88
CA VAL A 27 -21.79 19.74 5.49
C VAL A 27 -21.67 19.69 3.97
N GLN A 28 -22.63 19.12 3.25
CA GLN A 28 -22.60 19.10 1.77
C GLN A 28 -22.62 20.51 1.18
N GLY A 29 -23.46 21.40 1.73
CA GLY A 29 -23.49 22.80 1.31
C GLY A 29 -22.16 23.53 1.56
N VAL A 30 -21.52 23.28 2.71
CA VAL A 30 -20.20 23.83 3.05
C VAL A 30 -19.12 23.27 2.13
N ILE A 31 -19.11 21.96 1.88
CA ILE A 31 -18.18 21.30 0.97
C ILE A 31 -18.26 21.93 -0.43
N GLY A 32 -19.47 22.15 -0.96
CA GLY A 32 -19.64 22.81 -2.26
C GLY A 32 -19.01 24.20 -2.32
N ARG A 33 -19.22 25.03 -1.29
CA ARG A 33 -18.60 26.37 -1.20
C ARG A 33 -17.07 26.29 -1.13
N ILE A 34 -16.53 25.34 -0.35
CA ILE A 34 -15.09 25.12 -0.25
C ILE A 34 -14.52 24.67 -1.59
N GLN A 35 -15.18 23.76 -2.32
CA GLN A 35 -14.73 23.33 -3.64
C GLN A 35 -14.68 24.47 -4.64
N VAL A 36 -15.69 25.36 -4.66
CA VAL A 36 -15.67 26.57 -5.49
C VAL A 36 -14.48 27.47 -5.13
N ALA A 37 -14.22 27.67 -3.84
CA ALA A 37 -13.08 28.45 -3.39
C ALA A 37 -11.73 27.81 -3.78
N ILE A 38 -11.60 26.48 -3.66
CA ILE A 38 -10.42 25.74 -4.10
C ILE A 38 -10.18 25.93 -5.60
N ALA A 39 -11.22 25.80 -6.42
CA ALA A 39 -11.12 25.94 -7.87
C ALA A 39 -10.79 27.38 -8.29
N HIS A 40 -11.42 28.37 -7.65
CA HIS A 40 -11.22 29.78 -7.99
C HIS A 40 -9.83 30.31 -7.61
N TYR A 41 -9.31 29.91 -6.44
CA TYR A 41 -8.04 30.41 -5.91
C TYR A 41 -6.87 29.44 -6.06
N GLY A 42 -7.10 28.24 -6.62
CA GLY A 42 -6.07 27.22 -6.76
C GLY A 42 -5.51 26.74 -5.42
N LEU A 43 -6.35 26.66 -4.39
CA LEU A 43 -5.91 26.31 -3.02
C LEU A 43 -5.41 24.88 -2.98
N THR A 44 -4.22 24.67 -2.41
CA THR A 44 -3.68 23.32 -2.24
C THR A 44 -3.96 22.79 -0.83
N PRO A 45 -3.98 21.45 -0.64
CA PRO A 45 -4.19 20.85 0.68
C PRO A 45 -3.20 21.36 1.75
N GLU A 46 -1.97 21.68 1.37
CA GLU A 46 -0.92 22.20 2.27
C GLU A 46 -1.28 23.58 2.84
N GLN A 47 -2.04 24.38 2.10
CA GLN A 47 -2.53 25.69 2.54
C GLN A 47 -3.80 25.58 3.39
N LEU A 48 -4.65 24.59 3.11
CA LEU A 48 -5.89 24.34 3.85
C LEU A 48 -5.65 23.62 5.18
N PHE A 49 -4.63 22.76 5.23
CA PHE A 49 -4.24 21.98 6.38
C PHE A 49 -2.78 22.29 6.75
N PRO A 50 -2.47 23.53 7.17
CA PRO A 50 -1.13 23.84 7.63
C PRO A 50 -0.81 22.90 8.77
N ALA A 51 0.31 22.17 8.65
CA ALA A 51 0.80 21.34 9.73
C ALA A 51 0.93 22.24 10.96
N SER A 52 0.05 22.03 11.95
CA SER A 52 0.12 22.67 13.25
C SER A 52 1.58 22.65 13.68
N SER A 53 2.12 23.83 13.96
CA SER A 53 3.54 24.10 14.16
C SER A 53 4.12 23.26 15.29
N SER A 54 4.48 22.01 15.00
CA SER A 54 5.60 21.34 15.62
C SER A 54 6.80 21.60 14.70
N SER A 55 7.57 22.63 15.04
CA SER A 55 8.91 22.86 14.50
C SER A 55 9.68 21.54 14.38
N ALA A 56 9.92 21.09 13.15
CA ALA A 56 10.88 20.04 12.85
C ALA A 56 11.24 20.06 11.36
N SER A 57 12.30 20.81 11.06
CA SER A 57 13.29 20.59 10.00
C SER A 57 12.77 20.49 8.56
N ALA A 58 13.29 21.39 7.72
CA ALA A 58 13.38 21.24 6.28
C ALA A 58 14.15 19.95 5.92
N GLY A 59 13.42 18.83 5.86
CA GLY A 59 13.84 17.58 5.26
C GLY A 59 12.80 17.19 4.23
N LYS A 60 13.26 16.76 3.05
CA LYS A 60 12.45 16.14 2.00
C LYS A 60 11.36 15.24 2.61
N PRO A 61 10.17 15.09 1.99
CA PRO A 61 9.16 14.13 2.43
C PRO A 61 9.67 12.69 2.21
N GLY A 62 10.53 12.24 3.11
CA GLY A 62 10.73 10.83 3.37
C GLY A 62 9.47 10.39 4.11
N THR A 63 8.66 9.54 3.48
CA THR A 63 7.63 8.77 4.15
C THR A 63 8.21 8.27 5.47
N LYS A 64 7.81 8.86 6.60
CA LYS A 64 8.08 8.28 7.92
C LYS A 64 7.32 6.96 7.91
N ARG A 65 7.99 5.89 7.50
CA ARG A 65 7.45 4.53 7.62
C ARG A 65 7.15 4.39 9.11
N LYS A 66 5.86 4.35 9.46
CA LYS A 66 5.44 3.89 10.79
C LYS A 66 6.30 2.68 11.12
N ALA A 67 7.00 2.71 12.25
CA ALA A 67 7.87 1.61 12.65
C ALA A 67 7.03 0.34 12.57
N ARG A 68 7.33 -0.49 11.57
CA ARG A 68 6.49 -1.63 11.23
C ARG A 68 6.65 -2.62 12.37
N THR A 69 5.58 -2.90 13.10
CA THR A 69 5.58 -4.01 14.06
C THR A 69 5.84 -5.28 13.25
N ALA A 70 7.04 -5.83 13.41
CA ALA A 70 7.47 -6.99 12.64
C ALA A 70 7.03 -8.26 13.35
N TYR A 71 7.16 -8.32 14.67
CA TYR A 71 6.87 -9.49 15.49
C TYR A 71 5.95 -9.15 16.67
N SER A 72 5.04 -10.03 17.04
CA SER A 72 4.18 -9.97 18.22
C SER A 72 3.90 -11.37 18.76
N ASP A 73 3.65 -11.49 20.05
CA ASP A 73 3.28 -12.74 20.72
C ASP A 73 1.76 -12.88 20.99
N GLY A 74 0.95 -11.93 20.52
CA GLY A 74 -0.51 -11.89 20.78
C GLY A 74 -0.89 -11.57 22.22
N GLN A 75 0.08 -11.44 23.13
CA GLN A 75 -0.10 -11.10 24.55
C GLN A 75 0.11 -9.59 24.79
N GLY A 76 0.13 -8.80 23.71
CA GLY A 76 0.40 -7.36 23.73
C GLY A 76 1.87 -6.99 23.59
N ASN A 77 2.80 -7.96 23.53
CA ASN A 77 4.19 -7.66 23.25
C ASN A 77 4.44 -7.58 21.74
N ALA A 78 5.24 -6.59 21.35
CA ALA A 78 5.51 -6.28 19.96
C ALA A 78 6.97 -5.84 19.80
N TRP A 79 7.61 -6.27 18.73
CA TRP A 79 8.98 -5.90 18.38
C TRP A 79 9.08 -5.52 16.91
N SER A 80 9.69 -4.38 16.63
CA SER A 80 9.82 -3.81 15.29
C SER A 80 10.87 -4.52 14.41
N GLY A 81 11.61 -5.49 14.97
CA GLY A 81 12.72 -6.16 14.29
C GLY A 81 14.04 -5.37 14.33
N PHE A 82 14.03 -4.16 14.89
CA PHE A 82 15.20 -3.30 15.07
C PHE A 82 15.64 -3.28 16.53
N GLY A 83 16.96 -3.30 16.78
CA GLY A 83 17.56 -3.25 18.12
C GLY A 83 17.69 -4.60 18.81
N LYS A 84 17.93 -4.60 20.13
CA LYS A 84 18.10 -5.83 20.93
C LYS A 84 16.77 -6.59 21.02
N ARG A 85 16.80 -7.90 20.79
CA ARG A 85 15.61 -8.76 20.92
C ARG A 85 15.08 -8.72 22.36
N PRO A 86 13.77 -8.52 22.58
CA PRO A 86 13.16 -8.53 23.91
C PRO A 86 13.14 -9.94 24.53
N ALA A 87 12.84 -10.04 25.83
CA ALA A 87 12.90 -11.30 26.58
C ALA A 87 11.89 -12.33 26.07
N TRP A 88 10.63 -11.93 25.93
CA TRP A 88 9.55 -12.76 25.40
C TRP A 88 9.91 -13.42 24.06
N LEU A 89 10.61 -12.71 23.18
CA LEU A 89 11.01 -13.23 21.87
C LEU A 89 12.13 -14.26 21.98
N ARG A 90 13.06 -14.08 22.93
CA ARG A 90 14.13 -15.05 23.22
C ARG A 90 13.56 -16.31 23.87
N GLU A 91 12.61 -16.15 24.79
CA GLU A 91 11.92 -17.25 25.47
C GLU A 91 11.02 -18.02 24.49
N ALA A 92 10.35 -17.34 23.57
CA ALA A 92 9.59 -17.99 22.51
C ALA A 92 10.50 -18.82 21.58
N LEU A 93 11.69 -18.30 21.22
CA LEU A 93 12.67 -19.07 20.46
C LEU A 93 13.25 -20.25 21.26
N ALA A 94 13.48 -20.08 22.57
CA ALA A 94 13.97 -21.15 23.45
C ALA A 94 12.93 -22.26 23.69
N SER A 95 11.63 -21.90 23.71
CA SER A 95 10.51 -22.85 23.79
C SER A 95 10.18 -23.55 22.46
N GLY A 96 10.99 -23.33 21.42
CA GLY A 96 10.89 -24.00 20.13
C GLY A 96 9.95 -23.33 19.13
N ARG A 97 9.36 -22.17 19.45
CA ARG A 97 8.63 -21.38 18.45
C ARG A 97 9.59 -20.75 17.46
N ARG A 98 9.15 -20.60 16.21
CA ARG A 98 9.97 -19.98 15.18
C ARG A 98 9.72 -18.47 15.14
N LEU A 99 10.75 -17.73 14.73
CA LEU A 99 10.67 -16.27 14.61
C LEU A 99 9.57 -15.86 13.62
N GLU A 100 9.33 -16.69 12.61
CA GLU A 100 8.32 -16.50 11.57
C GLU A 100 6.90 -16.57 12.13
N ASP A 101 6.62 -17.49 13.08
CA ASP A 101 5.28 -17.65 13.65
C ASP A 101 4.86 -16.38 14.41
N LEU A 102 5.81 -15.73 15.05
CA LEU A 102 5.61 -14.50 15.81
C LEU A 102 5.55 -13.27 14.90
N GLN A 103 5.68 -13.40 13.57
CA GLN A 103 5.63 -12.25 12.68
C GLN A 103 4.16 -11.79 12.52
N VAL A 104 3.87 -10.49 12.69
CA VAL A 104 2.49 -9.94 12.59
C VAL A 104 1.86 -10.12 11.20
N ASN A 105 2.67 -10.50 10.21
CA ASN A 105 2.22 -10.81 8.84
C ASN A 105 2.18 -12.32 8.56
N SER A 106 2.36 -13.17 9.57
CA SER A 106 2.36 -14.65 9.47
C SER A 106 0.98 -15.26 9.79
N GLU A 107 0.12 -14.56 10.54
CA GLU A 107 -1.19 -15.04 10.97
C GLU A 107 -2.30 -14.88 9.90
N ALA A 108 -1.94 -15.18 8.65
CA ALA A 108 -2.88 -15.36 7.52
C ALA A 108 -2.32 -16.34 6.48
N ALA A 109 -1.46 -17.28 6.89
CA ALA A 109 -0.86 -18.26 5.99
C ALA A 109 -0.79 -19.67 6.60
N ALA A 110 -1.86 -20.11 7.26
CA ALA A 110 -2.09 -21.54 7.46
C ALA A 110 -2.89 -22.08 6.26
N ALA A 111 -2.31 -23.06 5.57
CA ALA A 111 -2.85 -23.86 4.46
C ALA A 111 -2.93 -23.21 3.05
N THR A 112 -1.77 -22.86 2.48
CA THR A 112 -1.44 -23.27 1.10
C THR A 112 0.07 -23.46 0.97
N PRO A 113 0.57 -24.51 0.29
CA PRO A 113 2.00 -24.68 0.08
C PRO A 113 2.53 -23.46 -0.65
N LYS A 114 3.53 -22.79 -0.07
CA LYS A 114 4.24 -21.68 -0.72
C LYS A 114 4.64 -22.14 -2.11
N LYS A 115 4.05 -21.53 -3.14
CA LYS A 115 4.47 -21.71 -4.54
C LYS A 115 5.93 -21.31 -4.59
N VAL A 116 6.82 -22.31 -4.57
CA VAL A 116 8.23 -22.13 -4.93
C VAL A 116 8.18 -21.40 -6.26
N LYS A 117 8.83 -20.24 -6.34
CA LYS A 117 8.91 -19.44 -7.55
C LYS A 117 9.64 -20.31 -8.58
N GLN A 118 8.87 -21.08 -9.36
CA GLN A 118 9.43 -21.97 -10.36
C GLN A 118 10.28 -21.10 -11.29
N LYS A 119 11.57 -21.45 -11.38
CA LYS A 119 12.47 -20.90 -12.37
C LYS A 119 11.82 -21.17 -13.74
N ARG A 120 11.30 -20.12 -14.36
CA ARG A 120 10.57 -20.24 -15.64
C ARG A 120 11.49 -20.93 -16.65
N ARG A 121 10.94 -21.90 -17.39
CA ARG A 121 11.65 -22.65 -18.43
C ARG A 121 12.38 -21.68 -19.37
N PRO A 122 13.60 -22.01 -19.84
CA PRO A 122 14.39 -21.12 -20.68
C PRO A 122 13.62 -20.73 -21.95
N SER A 123 13.79 -19.49 -22.39
CA SER A 123 13.17 -18.97 -23.61
C SER A 123 13.68 -19.73 -24.83
N ARG A 124 12.77 -20.36 -25.57
CA ARG A 124 13.02 -20.86 -26.93
C ARG A 124 12.46 -19.82 -27.89
N VAL A 125 13.34 -18.97 -28.41
CA VAL A 125 13.30 -18.18 -29.66
C VAL A 125 14.34 -17.07 -29.43
N THR A 126 15.47 -17.15 -30.11
CA THR A 126 16.56 -16.16 -30.04
C THR A 126 16.65 -15.49 -31.39
N TYR A 127 16.56 -14.17 -31.46
CA TYR A 127 16.77 -13.43 -32.70
C TYR A 127 18.26 -13.12 -32.85
N THR A 128 18.85 -13.32 -34.03
CA THR A 128 20.26 -13.01 -34.33
C THR A 128 20.40 -12.33 -35.70
N ASP A 129 21.48 -11.57 -35.91
CA ASP A 129 21.76 -10.86 -37.18
C ASP A 129 22.95 -11.42 -37.97
N GLY A 130 23.52 -12.55 -37.54
CA GLY A 130 24.73 -13.14 -38.13
C GLY A 130 26.03 -12.34 -37.90
N ALA A 131 25.95 -11.11 -37.38
CA ALA A 131 27.07 -10.27 -37.00
C ALA A 131 27.43 -10.40 -35.50
N GLY A 132 26.88 -11.43 -34.84
CA GLY A 132 27.12 -11.75 -33.42
C GLY A 132 26.15 -11.07 -32.45
N HIS A 133 25.21 -10.26 -32.92
CA HIS A 133 24.19 -9.69 -32.04
C HIS A 133 23.03 -10.66 -31.87
N SER A 134 22.54 -10.79 -30.64
CA SER A 134 21.38 -11.64 -30.34
C SER A 134 20.43 -10.99 -29.33
N TRP A 135 19.14 -11.31 -29.45
CA TRP A 135 18.08 -10.79 -28.59
C TRP A 135 17.04 -11.87 -28.30
N THR A 136 16.66 -12.02 -27.04
CA THR A 136 15.84 -13.13 -26.56
C THR A 136 14.33 -12.82 -26.54
N GLY A 137 13.90 -11.74 -27.18
CA GLY A 137 12.50 -11.29 -27.14
C GLY A 137 12.06 -10.71 -25.80
N ARG A 138 12.99 -10.52 -24.85
CA ARG A 138 12.75 -9.98 -23.52
C ARG A 138 13.36 -8.59 -23.38
N GLY A 139 12.58 -7.65 -22.83
CA GLY A 139 13.05 -6.28 -22.59
C GLY A 139 12.98 -5.40 -23.82
N PRO A 140 13.54 -4.17 -23.76
CA PRO A 140 13.51 -3.23 -24.86
C PRO A 140 14.29 -3.77 -26.08
N GLN A 141 13.73 -3.57 -27.26
CA GLN A 141 14.34 -4.00 -28.52
C GLN A 141 15.66 -3.25 -28.76
N PRO A 142 16.78 -3.98 -29.01
CA PRO A 142 18.08 -3.37 -29.24
C PRO A 142 18.15 -2.66 -30.60
N ARG A 143 19.13 -1.76 -30.75
CA ARG A 143 19.25 -0.89 -31.94
C ARG A 143 19.40 -1.68 -33.23
N TRP A 144 20.29 -2.69 -33.25
CA TRP A 144 20.51 -3.55 -34.41
C TRP A 144 19.21 -4.20 -34.92
N LEU A 145 18.32 -4.62 -34.01
CA LEU A 145 17.06 -5.26 -34.37
C LEU A 145 16.03 -4.24 -34.89
N LYS A 146 16.08 -2.99 -34.44
CA LYS A 146 15.25 -1.90 -34.99
C LYS A 146 15.74 -1.49 -36.37
N GLU A 147 17.06 -1.43 -36.56
CA GLU A 147 17.69 -1.11 -37.84
C GLU A 147 17.46 -2.22 -38.88
N ALA A 148 17.49 -3.49 -38.47
CA ALA A 148 17.13 -4.61 -39.33
C ALA A 148 15.67 -4.53 -39.80
N LEU A 149 14.72 -4.23 -38.89
CA LEU A 149 13.31 -4.01 -39.26
C LEU A 149 13.12 -2.78 -40.16
N ALA A 150 13.85 -1.69 -39.89
CA ALA A 150 13.81 -0.49 -40.73
C ALA A 150 14.43 -0.74 -42.13
N GLY A 151 15.41 -1.63 -42.24
CA GLY A 151 16.01 -2.08 -43.48
C GLY A 151 15.17 -3.12 -44.24
N GLY A 152 13.93 -3.38 -43.82
CA GLY A 152 13.00 -4.27 -44.50
C GLY A 152 13.11 -5.75 -44.15
N LYS A 153 13.98 -6.14 -43.21
CA LYS A 153 14.08 -7.53 -42.73
C LYS A 153 12.97 -7.82 -41.74
N THR A 154 12.38 -9.01 -41.80
CA THR A 154 11.32 -9.38 -40.88
C THR A 154 11.87 -10.04 -39.61
N LEU A 155 11.14 -9.93 -38.49
CA LEU A 155 11.50 -10.62 -37.23
C LEU A 155 11.60 -12.14 -37.40
N ASP A 156 10.88 -12.72 -38.36
CA ASP A 156 10.90 -14.16 -38.63
C ASP A 156 12.22 -14.60 -39.30
N GLU A 157 12.79 -13.78 -40.19
CA GLU A 157 14.10 -14.04 -40.80
C GLU A 157 15.26 -13.94 -39.81
N LEU A 158 15.10 -13.11 -38.78
CA LEU A 158 16.11 -12.91 -37.74
C LEU A 158 15.99 -13.96 -36.63
N ARG A 159 15.02 -14.89 -36.71
CA ARG A 159 14.81 -15.92 -35.70
C ARG A 159 15.79 -17.08 -35.91
N SER A 160 16.54 -17.41 -34.84
CA SER A 160 17.36 -18.62 -34.71
C SER A 160 16.72 -19.66 -33.78
#